data_AF-A0A2A5JNN2-F1
#
_entry.id   AF-A0A2A5JNN2-F1
#
_cell.length_a   1.000
_cell.length_b   1.000
_cell.length_c   1.000
_cell.angle_alpha   90.00
_cell.angle_beta   90.00
_cell.angle_gamma   90.00
#
_symmetry.space_group_name_H-M   'P 1'
#
loop_
_entity.id
_entity.type
_entity.pdbx_description
1 polymer ?
#
loop_
_entity_poly.entity_id
_entity_poly.type
_entity_poly.pdbx_seq_one_letter_code
_entity_poly.pdbx_strand_id
1 'polypeptide(L)'
;MKGFKLLVVFIISITFMAGCAVGHNDYVNFMDSRIGQVMKHRKPYKFANAGQFSRGDFVINGQGLTHITKNESGDLIYHYSDQEVLSNAPEKRWVGKCLFYYVVEPETYIIKNWGFDKGGNPLSCRTWP
;
A
#
# COMPACT_ATOMS: atom_id res chain seq x y z
N MET A 1 -35.91 -33.43 -3.23
CA MET A 1 -35.75 -31.97 -3.51
C MET A 1 -35.45 -31.09 -2.29
N LYS A 2 -35.37 -31.60 -1.05
CA LYS A 2 -35.02 -30.77 0.14
C LYS A 2 -33.50 -30.62 0.35
N GLY A 3 -32.69 -31.65 0.06
CA GLY A 3 -31.23 -31.61 0.23
C GLY A 3 -30.50 -30.67 -0.75
N PHE A 4 -30.98 -30.54 -1.99
CA PHE A 4 -30.39 -29.67 -3.00
C PHE A 4 -30.50 -28.18 -2.63
N LYS A 5 -31.62 -27.77 -2.00
CA LYS A 5 -31.81 -26.39 -1.52
C LYS A 5 -30.88 -26.06 -0.34
N LEU A 6 -30.60 -27.03 0.54
CA LEU A 6 -29.68 -26.84 1.66
C LEU A 6 -28.22 -26.68 1.20
N LEU A 7 -27.81 -27.45 0.18
CA LEU A 7 -26.47 -27.38 -0.40
C LEU A 7 -26.20 -26.02 -1.07
N VAL A 8 -27.17 -25.49 -1.80
CA VAL A 8 -27.06 -24.18 -2.47
C VAL A 8 -26.94 -23.04 -1.44
N VAL A 9 -27.72 -23.07 -0.37
CA VAL A 9 -27.62 -22.08 0.72
C VAL A 9 -26.26 -22.16 1.43
N PHE A 10 -25.72 -23.37 1.60
CA PHE A 10 -24.39 -23.56 2.21
C PHE A 10 -23.26 -23.02 1.32
N ILE A 11 -23.31 -23.27 0.01
CA ILE A 11 -22.31 -22.74 -0.95
C ILE A 11 -22.35 -21.21 -1.02
N ILE A 12 -23.55 -20.61 -1.04
CA ILE A 12 -23.72 -19.15 -1.04
C ILE A 12 -23.20 -18.54 0.28
N SER A 13 -23.35 -19.23 1.41
CA SER A 13 -22.86 -18.73 2.70
C SER A 13 -21.33 -18.76 2.81
N ILE A 14 -20.65 -19.67 2.10
CA ILE A 14 -19.18 -19.76 2.09
C ILE A 14 -18.56 -18.66 1.22
N THR A 15 -19.22 -18.22 0.14
CA THR A 15 -18.68 -17.16 -0.73
C THR A 15 -18.73 -15.76 -0.11
N PHE A 16 -19.63 -15.51 0.85
CA PHE A 16 -19.67 -14.24 1.60
C PHE A 16 -18.62 -14.13 2.72
N MET A 17 -17.94 -15.23 3.09
CA MET A 17 -16.85 -15.20 4.07
C MET A 17 -15.47 -14.94 3.44
N ALA A 18 -15.39 -14.78 2.12
CA ALA A 18 -14.17 -14.38 1.42
C ALA A 18 -13.89 -12.87 1.51
N GLY A 19 -14.09 -12.27 2.69
CA GLY A 19 -13.62 -10.92 3.04
C GLY A 19 -12.10 -10.89 3.20
N CYS A 20 -11.38 -11.41 2.21
CA CYS A 20 -9.94 -11.61 2.23
C CYS A 20 -9.24 -10.30 1.85
N ALA A 21 -8.60 -9.66 2.84
CA ALA A 21 -7.52 -8.68 2.66
C ALA A 21 -7.71 -7.55 1.62
N VAL A 22 -8.93 -7.01 1.48
CA VAL A 22 -9.30 -5.98 0.49
C VAL A 22 -8.33 -4.79 0.47
N GLY A 23 -7.95 -4.26 1.63
CA GLY A 23 -7.12 -3.05 1.70
C GLY A 23 -5.73 -3.14 1.05
N HIS A 24 -5.07 -4.30 1.03
CA HIS A 24 -3.75 -4.40 0.38
C HIS A 24 -3.87 -4.45 -1.15
N ASN A 25 -4.84 -5.21 -1.66
CA ASN A 25 -5.06 -5.29 -3.10
C ASN A 25 -5.54 -3.94 -3.65
N ASP A 26 -6.37 -3.22 -2.91
CA ASP A 26 -6.78 -1.85 -3.26
C ASP A 26 -5.57 -0.91 -3.33
N TYR A 27 -4.64 -1.04 -2.38
CA TYR A 27 -3.39 -0.27 -2.40
C TYR A 27 -2.57 -0.59 -3.65
N VAL A 28 -2.37 -1.87 -3.97
CA VAL A 28 -1.64 -2.32 -5.18
C VAL A 28 -2.30 -1.75 -6.44
N ASN A 29 -3.62 -1.90 -6.58
CA ASN A 29 -4.37 -1.37 -7.73
C ASN A 29 -4.26 0.15 -7.85
N PHE A 30 -4.29 0.86 -6.71
CA PHE A 30 -4.08 2.31 -6.69
C PHE A 30 -2.67 2.66 -7.18
N MET A 31 -1.66 1.94 -6.74
CA MET A 31 -0.27 2.18 -7.15
C MET A 31 -0.03 1.86 -8.62
N ASP A 32 -0.60 0.75 -9.12
CA ASP A 32 -0.55 0.38 -10.54
C ASP A 32 -1.20 1.46 -11.41
N SER A 33 -2.30 2.06 -10.95
CA SER A 33 -2.95 3.18 -11.67
C SER A 33 -2.07 4.42 -11.83
N ARG A 34 -0.97 4.54 -11.06
CA ARG A 34 -0.02 5.66 -11.15
C ARG A 34 1.04 5.48 -12.24
N ILE A 35 1.24 4.26 -12.74
CA ILE A 35 2.17 4.01 -13.83
C ILE A 35 1.72 4.80 -15.07
N GLY A 36 2.67 5.44 -15.76
CA GLY A 36 2.41 6.33 -16.90
C GLY A 36 2.02 7.76 -16.51
N GLN A 37 1.73 8.05 -15.23
CA GLN A 37 1.47 9.41 -14.77
C GLN A 37 2.77 10.17 -14.51
N VAL A 38 2.72 11.50 -14.63
CA VAL A 38 3.84 12.38 -14.27
C VAL A 38 3.96 12.48 -12.76
N MET A 39 5.15 12.21 -12.23
CA MET A 39 5.48 12.36 -10.81
C MET A 39 5.25 13.82 -10.40
N LYS A 40 4.39 14.07 -9.40
CA LYS A 40 4.04 15.44 -8.98
C LYS A 40 5.07 16.06 -8.05
N HIS A 41 5.73 15.23 -7.24
CA HIS A 41 6.69 15.68 -6.25
C HIS A 41 8.09 15.66 -6.85
N ARG A 42 8.87 16.72 -6.61
CA ARG A 42 10.24 16.87 -7.13
C ARG A 42 11.30 16.85 -6.03
N LYS A 43 10.88 16.96 -4.77
CA LYS A 43 11.75 17.00 -3.60
C LYS A 43 11.09 16.31 -2.41
N PRO A 44 11.87 15.76 -1.47
CA PRO A 44 11.35 15.21 -0.23
C PRO A 44 10.42 16.17 0.51
N TYR A 45 9.40 15.61 1.15
CA TYR A 45 8.45 16.34 1.95
C TYR A 45 7.85 15.46 3.04
N LYS A 46 7.31 16.12 4.07
CA LYS A 46 6.59 15.45 5.15
C LYS A 46 5.10 15.81 5.11
N PHE A 47 4.21 14.83 5.25
CA PHE A 47 2.78 15.10 5.44
C PHE A 47 2.53 15.83 6.77
N ALA A 48 1.53 16.71 6.81
CA ALA A 48 1.23 17.48 8.02
C ALA A 48 0.83 16.61 9.22
N ASN A 49 0.18 15.47 8.94
CA ASN A 49 -0.27 14.48 9.92
C ASN A 49 0.73 13.34 10.15
N ALA A 50 1.94 13.41 9.60
CA ALA A 50 2.94 12.36 9.75
C ALA A 50 3.29 12.11 11.23
N GLY A 51 3.25 10.85 11.65
CA GLY A 51 3.42 10.44 13.05
C GLY A 51 2.14 10.46 13.88
N GLN A 52 1.03 10.97 13.34
CA GLN A 52 -0.28 10.92 14.00
C GLN A 52 -1.00 9.60 13.68
N PHE A 53 -1.87 9.16 14.59
CA PHE A 53 -2.74 8.02 14.36
C PHE A 53 -3.79 8.31 13.28
N SER A 54 -4.04 7.35 12.38
CA SER A 54 -5.06 7.47 11.33
C SER A 54 -6.18 6.45 11.40
N ARG A 55 -5.94 5.28 12.02
CA ARG A 55 -6.98 4.27 12.25
C ARG A 55 -6.77 3.56 13.56
N GLY A 56 -7.76 3.72 14.43
CA GLY A 56 -7.64 3.30 15.83
C GLY A 56 -6.38 3.89 16.45
N ASP A 57 -5.82 3.15 17.39
CA ASP A 57 -4.55 3.40 18.06
C ASP A 57 -3.41 2.51 17.52
N PHE A 58 -3.58 1.92 16.32
CA PHE A 58 -2.64 0.94 15.76
C PHE A 58 -2.11 1.27 14.36
N VAL A 59 -2.55 2.37 13.71
CA VAL A 59 -1.97 2.84 12.44
C VAL A 59 -1.47 4.26 12.60
N ILE A 60 -0.19 4.47 12.29
CA ILE A 60 0.48 5.77 12.26
C ILE A 60 0.66 6.21 10.81
N ASN A 61 0.36 7.47 10.50
CA ASN A 61 0.64 8.05 9.20
C ASN A 61 2.16 8.16 8.97
N GLY A 62 2.59 7.75 7.78
CA GLY A 62 3.98 7.79 7.37
C GLY A 62 4.44 9.20 7.06
N GLN A 63 5.72 9.30 6.68
CA GLN A 63 6.36 10.59 6.49
C GLN A 63 5.97 11.25 5.16
N GLY A 64 5.81 10.52 4.06
CA GLY A 64 5.74 11.06 2.71
C GLY A 64 6.98 10.71 1.89
N LEU A 65 7.34 11.55 0.91
CA LEU A 65 8.54 11.35 0.10
C LEU A 65 9.79 11.62 0.95
N THR A 66 10.53 10.58 1.28
CA THR A 66 11.65 10.65 2.23
C THR A 66 12.95 11.07 1.54
N HIS A 67 13.27 10.48 0.41
CA HIS A 67 14.48 10.76 -0.36
C HIS A 67 14.33 10.29 -1.81
N ILE A 68 15.23 10.76 -2.68
CA ILE A 68 15.29 10.39 -4.09
C ILE A 68 16.71 9.89 -4.36
N THR A 69 16.83 8.70 -4.93
CA THR A 69 18.11 8.13 -5.37
C THR A 69 18.11 7.94 -6.89
N LYS A 70 19.23 7.46 -7.46
CA LYS A 70 19.36 7.14 -8.87
C LYS A 70 19.82 5.70 -9.01
N ASN A 71 19.15 4.91 -9.86
CA ASN A 71 19.60 3.55 -10.14
C ASN A 71 20.71 3.53 -11.21
N GLU A 72 21.26 2.34 -11.47
CA GLU A 72 22.33 2.15 -12.45
C GLU A 72 21.91 2.50 -13.89
N SER A 73 20.63 2.36 -14.22
CA SER A 73 20.05 2.75 -15.51
C SER A 73 19.84 4.26 -15.66
N GLY A 74 20.13 5.03 -14.62
CA GLY A 74 19.95 6.49 -14.61
C GLY A 74 18.54 6.94 -14.27
N ASP A 75 17.63 6.05 -13.88
CA ASP A 75 16.29 6.41 -13.42
C ASP A 75 16.32 6.96 -11.99
N LEU A 76 15.39 7.87 -11.72
CA LEU A 76 15.17 8.38 -10.37
C LEU A 76 14.31 7.39 -9.58
N ILE A 77 14.73 7.06 -8.36
CA ILE A 77 13.97 6.22 -7.44
C ILE A 77 13.45 7.09 -6.30
N TYR A 78 12.13 7.22 -6.23
CA TYR A 78 11.46 8.06 -5.23
C TYR A 78 10.98 7.18 -4.07
N HIS A 79 11.58 7.31 -2.90
CA HIS A 79 11.31 6.46 -1.74
C HIS A 79 10.32 7.10 -0.77
N TYR A 80 9.24 6.38 -0.45
CA TYR A 80 8.14 6.84 0.38
C TYR A 80 8.00 6.02 1.66
N SER A 81 7.57 6.71 2.72
CA SER A 81 7.02 6.10 3.92
C SER A 81 5.55 6.52 4.03
N ASP A 82 4.64 5.57 3.86
CA ASP A 82 3.21 5.86 3.74
C ASP A 82 2.46 5.74 5.06
N GLN A 83 2.76 4.67 5.81
CA GLN A 83 2.15 4.38 7.11
C GLN A 83 2.95 3.33 7.89
N GLU A 84 2.65 3.17 9.17
CA GLU A 84 3.17 2.11 10.03
C GLU A 84 2.02 1.48 10.83
N VAL A 85 1.95 0.15 10.81
CA VAL A 85 1.00 -0.63 11.58
C VAL A 85 1.70 -1.16 12.82
N LEU A 86 1.18 -0.78 13.98
CA LEU A 86 1.74 -1.11 15.28
C LEU A 86 1.36 -2.52 15.73
N SER A 87 2.13 -3.04 16.70
CA SER A 87 1.99 -4.41 17.20
C SER A 87 0.66 -4.69 17.91
N ASN A 88 -0.08 -3.66 18.34
CA ASN A 88 -1.44 -3.79 18.90
C ASN A 88 -2.52 -3.99 17.81
N ALA A 89 -2.17 -4.01 16.52
CA ALA A 89 -3.11 -4.31 15.45
C ALA A 89 -3.78 -5.70 15.62
N PRO A 90 -5.05 -5.84 15.20
CA PRO A 90 -5.80 -7.09 15.33
C PRO A 90 -5.23 -8.23 14.48
N GLU A 91 -4.55 -7.90 13.39
CA GLU A 91 -3.96 -8.87 12.46
C GLU A 91 -2.45 -8.65 12.38
N LYS A 92 -1.69 -9.64 12.85
CA LYS A 92 -0.25 -9.51 13.09
C LYS A 92 0.57 -9.49 11.81
N ARG A 93 0.08 -10.09 10.72
CA ARG A 93 0.78 -10.02 9.42
C ARG A 93 0.84 -8.61 8.83
N TRP A 94 0.01 -7.69 9.32
CA TRP A 94 0.03 -6.29 8.88
C TRP A 94 1.09 -5.46 9.58
N VAL A 95 1.64 -5.93 10.71
CA VAL A 95 2.54 -5.14 11.57
C VAL A 95 3.82 -4.80 10.81
N GLY A 96 4.23 -3.54 10.88
CA GLY A 96 5.43 -3.03 10.20
C GLY A 96 5.17 -1.75 9.43
N LYS A 97 6.18 -1.32 8.68
CA LYS A 97 6.16 -0.07 7.91
C LYS A 97 5.75 -0.34 6.47
N CYS A 98 4.82 0.46 5.95
CA CYS A 98 4.60 0.58 4.53
C CYS A 98 5.67 1.49 3.91
N LEU A 99 6.66 0.86 3.26
CA LEU A 99 7.72 1.53 2.53
C LEU A 99 7.64 1.10 1.06
N PHE A 100 7.63 2.08 0.15
CA PHE A 100 7.51 1.83 -1.28
C PHE A 100 8.33 2.83 -2.07
N TYR A 101 8.63 2.50 -3.32
CA TYR A 101 9.29 3.41 -4.23
C TYR A 101 8.61 3.48 -5.59
N TYR A 102 8.81 4.61 -6.29
CA TYR A 102 8.55 4.73 -7.72
C TYR A 102 9.85 4.77 -8.51
N VAL A 103 9.88 4.13 -9.66
CA VAL A 103 10.91 4.28 -10.69
C VAL A 103 10.43 5.31 -11.69
N VAL A 104 11.17 6.40 -11.86
CA VAL A 104 10.76 7.58 -12.61
C VAL A 104 11.83 7.94 -13.64
N GLU A 105 11.42 8.12 -14.88
CA GLU A 105 12.32 8.57 -15.94
C GLU A 105 12.75 10.03 -15.67
N PRO A 106 14.05 10.37 -15.70
CA PRO A 106 14.54 11.68 -15.23
C PRO A 106 14.12 12.87 -16.10
N GLU A 107 13.84 12.67 -17.39
CA GLU A 107 13.57 13.77 -18.33
C GLU A 107 12.08 14.16 -18.34
N THR A 108 11.19 13.18 -18.54
CA THR A 108 9.75 13.42 -18.57
C THR A 108 9.09 13.35 -17.20
N TYR A 109 9.79 12.78 -16.22
CA TYR A 109 9.26 12.45 -14.89
C TYR A 109 8.05 11.51 -14.91
N ILE A 110 7.91 10.70 -15.95
CA ILE A 110 6.89 9.65 -16.03
C ILE A 110 7.27 8.50 -15.09
N ILE A 111 6.28 8.05 -14.31
CA ILE A 111 6.41 6.86 -13.46
C ILE A 111 6.40 5.63 -14.37
N LYS A 112 7.51 4.90 -14.42
CA LYS A 112 7.65 3.69 -15.24
C LYS A 112 7.21 2.44 -14.49
N ASN A 113 7.49 2.37 -13.19
CA ASN A 113 7.13 1.25 -12.33
C ASN A 113 7.14 1.68 -10.85
N TRP A 114 6.74 0.77 -9.96
CA TRP A 114 6.83 0.94 -8.51
C TRP A 114 7.16 -0.39 -7.83
N GLY A 115 7.50 -0.34 -6.55
CA GLY A 115 7.75 -1.55 -5.76
C GLY A 115 7.83 -1.26 -4.26
N PHE A 116 8.09 -2.29 -3.47
CA PHE A 116 8.27 -2.17 -2.02
C PHE A 116 9.74 -2.02 -1.64
N ASP A 117 10.01 -1.11 -0.72
CA ASP A 117 11.36 -0.88 -0.21
C ASP A 117 11.78 -1.93 0.80
N LYS A 118 13.09 -2.20 0.84
CA LYS A 118 13.68 -3.11 1.83
C LYS A 118 13.45 -2.59 3.25
N GLY A 119 13.14 -3.50 4.17
CA GLY A 119 12.86 -3.16 5.57
C GLY A 119 11.42 -2.72 5.83
N GLY A 120 10.59 -2.60 4.79
CA GLY A 120 9.15 -2.49 4.92
C GLY A 120 8.47 -3.87 5.01
N ASN A 121 7.20 -3.85 5.41
CA ASN A 121 6.28 -4.98 5.26
C ASN A 121 5.23 -4.58 4.21
N PRO A 122 5.22 -5.20 3.02
CA PRO A 122 4.22 -4.92 1.98
C PRO A 122 2.78 -5.01 2.48
N LEU A 123 2.48 -5.95 3.39
CA LEU A 123 1.14 -6.12 3.94
C LEU A 123 0.72 -4.99 4.90
N SER A 124 1.66 -4.13 5.33
CA SER A 124 1.35 -2.88 6.02
C SER A 124 0.87 -1.79 5.07
N CYS A 125 1.15 -1.88 3.77
CA CYS A 125 0.63 -0.97 2.75
C CYS A 125 -0.80 -1.34 2.41
N ARG A 126 -1.75 -0.56 2.91
CA ARG A 126 -3.17 -0.87 2.85
C ARG A 126 -3.99 0.39 2.80
N THR A 127 -5.04 0.37 1.99
CA THR A 127 -6.15 1.30 2.11
C THR A 127 -6.99 0.88 3.32
N TRP A 128 -7.35 1.88 4.12
CA TRP A 128 -8.17 1.72 5.30
C TRP A 128 -9.57 2.32 5.01
N PRO A 129 -10.65 1.52 4.96
CA PRO A 129 -12.01 2.04 4.89
C PRO A 129 -12.42 2.79 6.15
#